data_AF-A0A4P9X2E3-F1
#
_entry.id   AF-A0A4P9X2E3-F1
#
_cell.length_a   1.000
_cell.length_b   1.000
_cell.length_c   1.000
_cell.angle_alpha   90.00
_cell.angle_beta   90.00
_cell.angle_gamma   90.00
#
_symmetry.space_group_name_H-M   'P 1'
#
loop_
_entity.id
_entity.type
_entity.pdbx_description
1 polymer ?
#
loop_
_entity_poly.entity_id
_entity_poly.type
_entity_poly.pdbx_seq_one_letter_code
_entity_poly.pdbx_strand_id
1 'polypeptide(L)'
;MRLGPVRNTTGTHLRDGLLRALNKQFVKEFGARAAAGSGAAVEGGGPGARDAPLSEVDQLVAARIRRSLLDFKTQFPAGAVRVGQTLLLVARRRTARPDDIVLDLHFDGRYVGTVADPWIASRCMETYLSSGDTPGAPSPQLRDRVLTGLTNAATV
;
A
#
# COMPACT_ATOMS: atom_id res chain seq x y z
N MET A 1 -4.85 10.39 2.08
CA MET A 1 -5.88 9.65 1.33
C MET A 1 -6.96 9.17 2.29
N ARG A 2 -8.25 9.43 1.98
CA ARG A 2 -9.40 8.99 2.80
C ARG A 2 -10.10 7.83 2.10
N LEU A 3 -10.28 6.72 2.82
CA LEU A 3 -10.95 5.52 2.37
C LEU A 3 -12.23 5.32 3.19
N GLY A 4 -13.37 5.17 2.52
CA GLY A 4 -14.65 4.84 3.14
C GLY A 4 -15.25 3.62 2.45
N PRO A 5 -15.88 2.69 3.19
CA PRO A 5 -16.48 1.52 2.57
C PRO A 5 -17.82 1.91 1.92
N VAL A 6 -18.06 1.40 0.71
CA VAL A 6 -19.33 1.60 -0.02
C VAL A 6 -20.46 0.73 0.55
N ARG A 7 -20.09 -0.36 1.24
CA ARG A 7 -20.99 -1.27 1.95
C ARG A 7 -20.33 -1.71 3.25
N ASN A 8 -21.13 -2.13 4.24
CA ASN A 8 -20.58 -2.69 5.48
C ASN A 8 -19.58 -3.80 5.18
N THR A 9 -18.45 -3.78 5.87
CA THR A 9 -17.34 -4.71 5.66
C THR A 9 -16.65 -5.00 6.99
N THR A 10 -15.48 -5.64 6.95
CA THR A 10 -14.64 -5.86 8.13
C THR A 10 -13.29 -5.19 7.96
N GLY A 11 -12.63 -4.87 9.08
CA GLY A 11 -11.28 -4.35 9.05
C GLY A 11 -10.30 -5.31 8.39
N THR A 12 -10.50 -6.63 8.55
CA THR A 12 -9.79 -7.68 7.82
C THR A 12 -9.93 -7.53 6.30
N HIS A 13 -11.15 -7.32 5.79
CA HIS A 13 -11.36 -7.16 4.36
C HIS A 13 -10.69 -5.90 3.81
N LEU A 14 -10.80 -4.77 4.52
CA LEU A 14 -10.15 -3.51 4.15
C LEU A 14 -8.62 -3.65 4.13
N ARG A 15 -8.07 -4.27 5.16
CA ARG A 15 -6.65 -4.58 5.32
C ARG A 15 -6.13 -5.47 4.20
N ASP A 16 -6.82 -6.57 3.94
CA ASP A 16 -6.36 -7.59 2.98
C ASP A 16 -6.37 -7.05 1.55
N GLY A 17 -7.30 -6.15 1.21
CA GLY A 17 -7.29 -5.42 -0.06
C GLY A 17 -6.03 -4.58 -0.25
N LEU A 18 -5.66 -3.78 0.75
CA LEU A 18 -4.44 -2.97 0.74
C LEU A 18 -3.17 -3.82 0.72
N LEU A 19 -3.10 -4.83 1.58
CA LEU A 19 -1.94 -5.73 1.66
C LEU A 19 -1.74 -6.52 0.37
N ARG A 20 -2.80 -6.96 -0.29
CA ARG A 20 -2.70 -7.63 -1.59
C ARG A 20 -2.05 -6.73 -2.63
N ALA A 21 -2.45 -5.47 -2.67
CA ALA A 21 -1.89 -4.52 -3.63
C ALA A 21 -0.42 -4.18 -3.31
N LEU A 22 -0.07 -3.99 -2.04
CA LEU A 22 1.31 -3.78 -1.60
C LEU A 22 2.18 -5.02 -1.90
N ASN A 23 1.71 -6.23 -1.57
CA ASN A 23 2.43 -7.47 -1.87
C ASN A 23 2.68 -7.66 -3.36
N LYS A 24 1.74 -7.22 -4.22
CA LYS A 24 1.95 -7.24 -5.67
C LYS A 24 3.10 -6.32 -6.08
N GLN A 25 3.19 -5.11 -5.54
CA GLN A 25 4.32 -4.21 -5.79
C GLN A 25 5.63 -4.80 -5.25
N PHE A 26 5.59 -5.40 -4.06
CA PHE A 26 6.75 -6.09 -3.48
C PHE A 26 7.27 -7.22 -4.39
N VAL A 27 6.37 -8.08 -4.88
CA VAL A 27 6.71 -9.14 -5.84
C VAL A 27 7.21 -8.55 -7.15
N LYS A 28 6.65 -7.42 -7.61
CA LYS A 28 7.10 -6.72 -8.83
C LYS A 28 8.56 -6.25 -8.70
N GLU A 29 8.96 -5.76 -7.53
CA GLU A 29 10.31 -5.23 -7.29
C GLU A 29 11.34 -6.30 -6.92
N PHE A 30 11.00 -7.20 -5.99
CA PHE A 30 11.95 -8.15 -5.39
C PHE A 30 11.76 -9.60 -5.86
N GLY A 31 10.76 -9.87 -6.69
CA GLY A 31 10.46 -11.21 -7.19
C GLY A 31 9.62 -12.08 -6.25
N ALA A 32 9.11 -13.20 -6.78
CA ALA A 32 8.21 -14.09 -6.03
C ALA A 32 8.90 -14.87 -4.92
N ARG A 33 10.20 -15.20 -5.08
CA ARG A 33 11.01 -15.89 -4.05
C ARG A 33 11.16 -15.03 -2.80
N ALA A 34 11.24 -13.71 -2.98
CA ALA A 34 11.18 -12.80 -1.87
C ALA A 34 9.78 -12.80 -1.22
N ALA A 35 8.68 -13.05 -1.90
CA ALA A 35 7.37 -13.04 -1.24
C ALA A 35 7.05 -14.30 -0.42
N ALA A 36 7.63 -15.45 -0.79
CA ALA A 36 7.30 -16.77 -0.25
C ALA A 36 7.62 -16.99 1.26
N GLY A 37 8.36 -16.09 1.91
CA GLY A 37 8.57 -16.11 3.36
C GLY A 37 7.37 -15.63 4.19
N SER A 38 6.31 -15.13 3.55
CA SER A 38 5.03 -14.78 4.17
C SER A 38 3.97 -15.73 3.62
N GLY A 39 3.23 -16.44 4.48
CA GLY A 39 2.31 -17.53 4.11
C GLY A 39 1.06 -17.15 3.29
N ALA A 40 1.22 -16.37 2.23
CA ALA A 40 0.21 -16.14 1.20
C ALA A 40 0.66 -16.85 -0.08
N ALA A 41 -0.02 -17.93 -0.44
CA ALA A 41 0.14 -18.57 -1.74
C ALA A 41 -0.24 -17.56 -2.83
N VAL A 42 0.74 -17.18 -3.65
CA VAL A 42 0.51 -16.35 -4.85
C VAL A 42 0.60 -17.29 -6.05
N GLU A 43 -0.55 -17.73 -6.54
CA GLU A 43 -0.64 -18.35 -7.86
C GLU A 43 -0.61 -17.27 -8.94
N GLY A 44 0.29 -17.45 -9.92
CA GLY A 44 0.31 -16.68 -11.16
C GLY A 44 1.48 -15.70 -11.31
N GLY A 45 2.54 -16.14 -11.98
CA GLY A 45 3.61 -15.28 -12.50
C GLY A 45 4.47 -16.03 -13.52
N GLY A 46 4.31 -15.70 -14.80
CA GLY A 46 4.97 -16.35 -15.93
C GLY A 46 6.50 -16.20 -15.99
N PRO A 47 7.17 -16.96 -16.88
CA PRO A 47 8.61 -17.13 -16.90
C PRO A 47 9.27 -16.00 -17.69
N GLY A 48 10.11 -15.19 -17.03
CA GLY A 48 10.93 -14.21 -17.73
C GLY A 48 11.68 -13.28 -16.79
N ALA A 49 13.01 -13.48 -16.70
CA ALA A 49 14.01 -12.54 -16.18
C ALA A 49 14.17 -12.37 -14.65
N ARG A 50 14.07 -13.43 -13.83
CA ARG A 50 14.27 -13.33 -12.35
C ARG A 50 15.15 -14.40 -11.69
N ASP A 51 16.03 -15.06 -12.45
CA ASP A 51 16.84 -16.16 -11.91
C ASP A 51 18.19 -15.74 -11.32
N ALA A 52 18.57 -14.46 -11.40
CA ALA A 52 19.72 -13.97 -10.66
C ALA A 52 19.39 -13.87 -9.15
N PRO A 53 20.26 -14.37 -8.25
CA PRO A 53 20.07 -14.17 -6.83
C PRO A 53 20.03 -12.67 -6.53
N LEU A 54 19.08 -12.26 -5.68
CA LEU A 54 19.03 -10.88 -5.17
C LEU A 54 20.37 -10.52 -4.54
N SER A 55 20.81 -9.29 -4.74
CA SER A 55 21.97 -8.78 -4.00
C SER A 55 21.72 -8.85 -2.50
N GLU A 56 22.78 -8.94 -1.69
CA GLU A 56 22.64 -8.95 -0.23
C GLU A 56 21.86 -7.72 0.28
N VAL A 57 22.11 -6.55 -0.33
CA VAL A 57 21.39 -5.31 -0.02
C VAL A 57 19.90 -5.45 -0.32
N ASP A 58 19.53 -6.00 -1.48
CA ASP A 58 18.12 -6.20 -1.83
C ASP A 58 17.44 -7.21 -0.90
N GLN A 59 18.16 -8.24 -0.45
CA GLN A 59 17.64 -9.20 0.52
C GLN A 59 17.35 -8.53 1.87
N LEU A 60 18.24 -7.68 2.37
CA LEU A 60 18.06 -6.92 3.61
C LEU A 60 16.89 -5.94 3.49
N VAL A 61 16.80 -5.21 2.38
CA VAL A 61 15.68 -4.29 2.10
C VAL A 61 14.36 -5.06 2.03
N ALA A 62 14.34 -6.19 1.32
CA ALA A 62 13.16 -7.05 1.21
C ALA A 62 12.71 -7.58 2.58
N ALA A 63 13.65 -8.01 3.44
CA ALA A 63 13.36 -8.47 4.79
C ALA A 63 12.78 -7.35 5.67
N ARG A 64 13.36 -6.14 5.62
CA ARG A 64 12.84 -4.96 6.32
C ARG A 64 11.40 -4.67 5.89
N ILE A 65 11.15 -4.57 4.58
CA ILE A 65 9.82 -4.25 4.05
C ILE A 65 8.79 -5.31 4.47
N ARG A 66 9.14 -6.60 4.44
CA ARG A 66 8.24 -7.67 4.93
C ARG A 66 7.87 -7.47 6.39
N ARG A 67 8.84 -7.13 7.24
CA ARG A 67 8.55 -6.84 8.64
C ARG A 67 7.59 -5.67 8.76
N SER A 68 7.84 -4.59 8.03
CA SER A 68 6.98 -3.41 7.99
C SER A 68 5.56 -3.74 7.48
N LEU A 69 5.39 -4.69 6.54
CA LEU A 69 4.08 -5.14 6.06
C LEU A 69 3.31 -5.90 7.13
N LEU A 70 4.00 -6.70 7.95
CA LEU A 70 3.41 -7.35 9.11
C LEU A 70 3.00 -6.31 10.16
N ASP A 71 3.84 -5.33 10.44
CA ASP A 71 3.53 -4.28 11.39
C ASP A 71 2.34 -3.44 10.89
N PHE A 72 2.30 -3.09 9.59
CA PHE A 72 1.17 -2.41 8.95
C PHE A 72 -0.14 -3.20 9.08
N LYS A 73 -0.10 -4.52 8.92
CA LYS A 73 -1.28 -5.41 9.11
C LYS A 73 -1.90 -5.25 10.49
N THR A 74 -1.10 -5.03 11.53
CA THR A 74 -1.57 -4.92 12.92
C THR A 74 -2.27 -3.59 13.23
N GLN A 75 -2.07 -2.56 12.39
CA GLN A 75 -2.65 -1.23 12.58
C GLN A 75 -4.12 -1.12 12.13
N PHE A 76 -4.70 -2.18 11.57
CA PHE A 76 -6.08 -2.14 11.08
C PHE A 76 -7.07 -2.45 12.21
N PRO A 77 -8.23 -1.77 12.24
CA PRO A 77 -9.25 -2.03 13.26
C PRO A 77 -9.72 -3.48 13.18
N ALA A 78 -9.96 -4.09 14.35
CA ALA A 78 -10.63 -5.37 14.41
C ALA A 78 -12.15 -5.19 14.27
N GLY A 79 -12.83 -6.16 13.67
CA GLY A 79 -14.28 -6.21 13.62
C GLY A 79 -14.92 -5.50 12.42
N ALA A 80 -16.18 -5.10 12.59
CA ALA A 80 -17.00 -4.53 11.53
C ALA A 80 -16.64 -3.07 11.25
N VAL A 81 -16.60 -2.71 9.98
CA VAL A 81 -16.44 -1.34 9.48
C VAL A 81 -17.70 -0.98 8.71
N ARG A 82 -18.45 -0.01 9.22
CA ARG A 82 -19.74 0.41 8.67
C ARG A 82 -19.58 1.49 7.61
N VAL A 83 -20.58 1.60 6.73
CA VAL A 83 -20.72 2.76 5.85
C VAL A 83 -20.70 4.04 6.70
N GLY A 84 -19.97 5.06 6.22
CA GLY A 84 -19.76 6.32 6.94
C GLY A 84 -18.48 6.35 7.77
N GLN A 85 -17.98 5.21 8.25
CA GLN A 85 -16.67 5.14 8.92
C GLN A 85 -15.54 5.28 7.90
N THR A 86 -14.42 5.84 8.33
CA THR A 86 -13.34 6.21 7.42
C THR A 86 -11.98 5.77 7.93
N LEU A 87 -11.16 5.22 7.04
CA LEU A 87 -9.73 5.02 7.24
C LEU A 87 -8.99 6.14 6.50
N LEU A 88 -8.27 6.97 7.23
CA LEU A 88 -7.42 8.01 6.69
C LEU A 88 -5.97 7.53 6.75
N LEU A 89 -5.30 7.56 5.60
CA LEU A 89 -3.88 7.31 5.45
C LEU A 89 -3.18 8.64 5.18
N VAL A 90 -2.22 9.01 6.02
CA VAL A 90 -1.51 10.28 5.94
C VAL A 90 -0.02 10.00 5.78
N ALA A 91 0.51 10.26 4.58
CA ALA A 91 1.95 10.25 4.35
C ALA A 91 2.51 11.60 4.83
N ARG A 92 3.47 11.57 5.75
CA ARG A 92 4.11 12.78 6.29
C ARG A 92 5.62 12.60 6.32
N ARG A 93 6.34 13.70 6.14
CA ARG A 93 7.79 13.73 6.39
C ARG A 93 8.04 13.80 7.88
N ARG A 94 8.99 13.01 8.37
CA ARG A 94 9.44 13.05 9.77
C ARG A 94 10.61 14.00 9.97
N THR A 95 11.45 14.15 8.95
CA THR A 95 12.59 15.09 8.93
C THR A 95 12.61 15.88 7.63
N ALA A 96 13.61 16.77 7.46
CA ALA A 96 13.82 17.51 6.21
C ALA A 96 14.25 16.61 5.04
N ARG A 97 14.69 15.37 5.31
CA ARG A 97 15.13 14.45 4.26
C ARG A 97 13.94 14.02 3.39
N PRO A 98 14.07 14.04 2.05
CA PRO A 98 12.96 13.73 1.15
C PRO A 98 12.39 12.31 1.29
N ASP A 99 13.22 11.37 1.73
CA ASP A 99 12.97 9.94 1.83
C ASP A 99 12.52 9.49 3.23
N ASP A 100 12.53 10.36 4.24
CA ASP A 100 12.08 10.05 5.60
C ASP A 100 10.57 10.29 5.74
N ILE A 101 9.80 9.50 5.00
CA ILE A 101 8.34 9.53 4.98
C ILE A 101 7.80 8.39 5.85
N VAL A 102 6.81 8.71 6.68
CA VAL A 102 6.06 7.75 7.48
C VAL A 102 4.57 7.81 7.13
N LEU A 103 3.87 6.72 7.38
CA LEU A 103 2.44 6.60 7.13
C LEU A 103 1.66 6.53 8.44
N ASP A 104 0.90 7.57 8.75
CA ASP A 104 -0.04 7.53 9.87
C ASP A 104 -1.40 7.00 9.42
N LEU A 105 -2.04 6.23 10.30
CA LEU A 105 -3.36 5.67 10.11
C LEU A 105 -4.31 6.26 11.15
N HIS A 106 -5.44 6.79 10.67
CA HIS A 106 -6.54 7.20 11.52
C HIS A 106 -7.81 6.46 11.12
N PHE A 107 -8.54 5.94 12.09
CA PHE A 107 -9.82 5.29 11.88
C PHE A 107 -10.92 6.05 12.61
N ASP A 108 -11.91 6.52 11.85
CA ASP A 108 -13.06 7.25 12.36
C ASP A 108 -12.66 8.46 13.24
N GLY A 109 -11.68 9.22 12.75
CA GLY A 109 -11.11 10.38 13.45
C GLY A 109 -10.10 10.06 14.55
N ARG A 110 -9.92 8.79 14.93
CA ARG A 110 -8.97 8.38 15.97
C ARG A 110 -7.65 7.92 15.37
N TYR A 111 -6.54 8.38 15.92
CA TYR A 111 -5.22 7.84 15.56
C TYR A 111 -5.12 6.37 15.96
N VAL A 112 -4.66 5.51 15.04
CA VAL A 112 -4.52 4.07 15.26
C VAL A 112 -3.06 3.67 15.34
N GLY A 113 -2.20 4.30 14.55
CA GLY A 113 -0.76 4.06 14.61
C GLY A 113 0.00 4.66 13.44
N THR A 114 1.29 4.32 13.39
CA THR A 114 2.22 4.80 12.36
C THR A 114 3.06 3.65 11.83
N VAL A 115 3.38 3.69 10.54
CA VAL A 115 4.33 2.80 9.90
C VAL A 115 5.50 3.62 9.41
N ALA A 116 6.66 3.38 10.03
CA ALA A 116 7.90 4.07 9.73
C ALA A 116 8.71 3.35 8.64
N ASP A 117 8.07 3.08 7.50
CA ASP A 117 8.73 2.52 6.32
C ASP A 117 8.38 3.36 5.08
N PRO A 118 9.36 4.08 4.50
CA PRO A 118 9.13 4.93 3.33
C PRO A 118 8.59 4.19 2.12
N TRP A 119 8.96 2.90 1.96
CA TRP A 119 8.47 2.09 0.86
C TRP A 119 6.96 1.86 0.99
N ILE A 120 6.49 1.52 2.20
CA ILE A 120 5.04 1.34 2.46
C ILE A 120 4.30 2.66 2.26
N ALA A 121 4.82 3.76 2.82
CA ALA A 121 4.17 5.07 2.70
C ALA A 121 3.98 5.49 1.23
N SER A 122 5.01 5.33 0.41
CA SER A 122 4.97 5.67 -1.03
C SER A 122 4.08 4.70 -1.81
N ARG A 123 4.33 3.38 -1.70
CA ARG A 123 3.58 2.38 -2.48
C ARG A 123 2.10 2.31 -2.12
N CYS A 124 1.73 2.64 -0.88
CA CYS A 124 0.33 2.70 -0.49
C CYS A 124 -0.43 3.79 -1.24
N MET A 125 0.17 4.95 -1.46
CA MET A 125 -0.45 6.04 -2.24
C MET A 125 -0.43 5.72 -3.73
N GLU A 126 0.71 5.26 -4.24
CA GLU A 126 0.86 4.91 -5.65
C GLU A 126 -0.08 3.81 -6.09
N THR A 127 -0.40 2.85 -5.23
CA THR A 127 -1.38 1.79 -5.53
C THR A 127 -2.72 2.34 -6.03
N TYR A 128 -3.15 3.48 -5.50
CA TYR A 128 -4.42 4.13 -5.86
C TYR A 128 -4.31 5.07 -7.05
N LEU A 129 -3.09 5.49 -7.40
CA LEU A 129 -2.80 6.40 -8.51
C LEU A 129 -2.17 5.67 -9.71
N SER A 130 -1.84 4.38 -9.56
CA SER A 130 -1.30 3.54 -10.62
C SER A 130 -2.29 3.43 -11.76
N SER A 131 -1.78 3.36 -12.99
CA SER A 131 -2.60 3.23 -14.19
C SER A 131 -3.49 2.00 -14.13
N GLY A 132 -4.70 2.13 -14.70
CA GLY A 132 -5.71 1.06 -14.76
C GLY A 132 -5.23 -0.24 -15.42
N ASP A 133 -4.13 -0.18 -16.19
CA ASP A 133 -3.47 -1.35 -16.78
C ASP A 133 -2.73 -2.21 -15.75
N THR A 134 -2.59 -1.74 -14.50
CA THR A 134 -2.13 -2.57 -13.39
C THR A 134 -3.31 -3.38 -12.86
N PRO A 135 -3.37 -4.71 -13.10
CA PRO A 135 -4.50 -5.50 -12.65
C PRO A 135 -4.62 -5.41 -11.12
N GLY A 136 -5.79 -5.01 -10.59
CA GLY A 136 -6.01 -4.86 -9.16
C GLY A 136 -5.73 -3.47 -8.57
N ALA A 137 -5.57 -2.42 -9.39
CA ALA A 137 -5.67 -1.05 -8.91
C ALA A 137 -7.04 -0.83 -8.23
N PRO A 138 -7.12 -0.42 -6.95
CA PRO A 138 -8.39 -0.40 -6.21
C PRO A 138 -9.43 0.60 -6.75
N SER A 139 -9.00 1.62 -7.51
CA SER A 139 -9.89 2.66 -8.03
C SER A 139 -9.35 3.28 -9.31
N PRO A 140 -9.59 2.68 -10.49
CA PRO A 140 -9.14 3.20 -11.78
C PRO A 140 -9.57 4.65 -12.04
N GLN A 141 -10.78 5.02 -11.59
CA GLN A 141 -11.35 6.36 -11.75
C GLN A 141 -10.65 7.44 -10.91
N LEU A 142 -9.94 7.05 -9.84
CA LEU A 142 -9.33 8.02 -8.92
C LEU A 142 -8.19 8.76 -9.60
N ARG A 143 -7.34 8.04 -10.35
CA ARG A 143 -6.23 8.64 -11.10
C ARG A 143 -6.74 9.70 -12.06
N ASP A 144 -7.74 9.36 -12.86
CA ASP A 144 -8.26 10.27 -13.90
C ASP A 144 -8.86 11.52 -13.27
N ARG A 145 -9.59 11.39 -12.16
CA ARG A 145 -10.13 12.54 -11.40
C ARG A 145 -9.04 13.43 -10.79
N VAL A 146 -7.97 12.84 -10.26
CA VAL A 146 -6.82 13.60 -9.74
C VAL A 146 -6.13 14.34 -10.87
N LEU A 147 -5.93 13.71 -12.03
CA LEU A 147 -5.35 14.33 -13.22
C LEU A 147 -6.17 15.54 -13.66
N THR A 148 -7.49 15.38 -13.79
CA THR A 148 -8.40 16.49 -14.14
C THR A 148 -8.30 17.63 -13.14
N GLY A 149 -8.27 17.34 -11.84
CA GLY A 149 -8.14 18.38 -10.81
C GLY A 149 -6.82 19.16 -10.90
N LEU A 150 -5.71 18.46 -11.15
CA LEU A 150 -4.39 19.08 -11.31
C LEU A 150 -4.30 19.94 -12.57
N THR A 151 -4.85 19.47 -13.69
CA THR A 151 -4.91 20.25 -14.94
C THR A 151 -5.69 21.55 -14.73
N ASN A 152 -6.86 21.47 -14.07
CA ASN A 152 -7.67 22.65 -13.80
C ASN A 152 -6.95 23.64 -12.87
N ALA A 153 -6.19 23.15 -11.89
CA ALA A 153 -5.44 24.01 -10.96
C ALA A 153 -4.25 24.71 -11.63
N ALA A 154 -3.64 24.11 -12.66
CA ALA A 154 -2.51 24.71 -13.39
C ALA A 154 -2.94 25.78 -14.40
N THR A 155 -4.23 25.85 -14.74
CA THR A 155 -4.80 26.82 -15.69
C THR A 155 -5.41 28.06 -15.03
N VAL A 156 -5.39 28.15 -13.70
CA VAL A 156 -5.85 29.30 -12.90
C VAL A 156 -4.64 30.11 -12.48
#